data_AF-R1BFR5-F1
#
_entry.id   AF-R1BFR5-F1
#
_cell.length_a   1.000
_cell.length_b   1.000
_cell.length_c   1.000
_cell.angle_alpha   90.00
_cell.angle_beta   90.00
_cell.angle_gamma   90.00
#
_symmetry.space_group_name_H-M   'P 1'
#
loop_
_entity.id
_entity.type
_entity.pdbx_description
1 polymer ?
#
loop_
_entity_poly.entity_id
_entity_poly.type
_entity_poly.pdbx_seq_one_letter_code
_entity_poly.pdbx_strand_id
1 'polypeptide(L)'
;MVRLDHALRAWATASSEHSVPLKQAQQRIRRGEVSVDGTVVTEPRHQVVPGVESIACDGSPVPAGEHSFCLMHKPPGYICQRHPRDPSVYDLVPEHLRRPDLAACGRLDRDTTGMLLFATDGGVQSLLLHPTSRAVLQEDCSALRPGAQAAFEAGMQLADGLQCAPAGLEAVGASTVRVRVHEGHFHQAERFLSGRCTGTRLERRLMGTWATDVTGVSSQPKNVAAR
;
A
#
# COMPACT_ATOMS: atom_id res chain seq x y z
N MET A 1 -17.26 -0.36 8.07
CA MET A 1 -17.92 0.77 7.41
C MET A 1 -17.00 1.31 6.33
N VAL A 2 -17.54 1.64 5.16
CA VAL A 2 -16.84 2.23 4.02
C VAL A 2 -17.62 3.45 3.55
N ARG A 3 -16.99 4.33 2.77
CA ARG A 3 -17.69 5.48 2.18
C ARG A 3 -18.60 5.03 1.03
N LEU A 4 -19.79 5.61 0.94
CA LEU A 4 -20.77 5.35 -0.10
C LEU A 4 -20.20 5.61 -1.50
N ASP A 5 -19.41 6.67 -1.68
CA ASP A 5 -18.75 6.95 -2.97
C ASP A 5 -17.69 5.93 -3.38
N HIS A 6 -17.12 5.18 -2.42
CA HIS A 6 -16.27 4.04 -2.70
C HIS A 6 -17.08 2.76 -2.97
N ALA A 7 -18.13 2.51 -2.19
CA ALA A 7 -19.00 1.34 -2.38
C ALA A 7 -19.67 1.36 -3.76
N LEU A 8 -20.12 2.54 -4.21
CA LEU A 8 -20.76 2.73 -5.51
C LEU A 8 -19.84 2.41 -6.70
N ARG A 9 -18.52 2.33 -6.50
CA ARG A 9 -17.58 1.99 -7.59
C ARG A 9 -17.75 0.55 -8.09
N ALA A 10 -18.35 -0.32 -7.27
CA ALA A 10 -18.72 -1.68 -7.65
C ALA A 10 -19.99 -1.75 -8.52
N TRP A 11 -20.69 -0.63 -8.71
CA TRP A 11 -21.87 -0.58 -9.58
C TRP A 11 -21.45 -0.63 -11.05
N ALA A 12 -21.61 -1.79 -11.67
CA ALA A 12 -21.50 -1.95 -13.11
C ALA A 12 -22.87 -1.66 -13.75
N THR A 13 -22.94 -0.76 -14.72
CA THR A 13 -24.13 -0.68 -15.57
C THR A 13 -24.16 -1.88 -16.50
N ALA A 14 -25.36 -2.26 -16.98
CA ALA A 14 -25.56 -3.35 -17.94
C ALA A 14 -24.78 -3.21 -19.28
N SER A 15 -23.98 -2.16 -19.45
CA SER A 15 -23.18 -1.89 -20.66
C SER A 15 -21.69 -1.67 -20.38
N SER A 16 -21.22 -1.87 -19.13
CA SER A 16 -19.83 -1.60 -18.73
C SER A 16 -19.31 -2.67 -17.77
N GLU A 17 -18.37 -3.50 -18.23
CA GLU A 17 -17.60 -4.43 -17.38
C GLU A 17 -16.65 -3.73 -16.37
N HIS A 18 -16.62 -2.40 -16.37
CA HIS A 18 -15.65 -1.62 -15.61
C HIS A 18 -16.29 -0.88 -14.42
N SER A 19 -15.52 -0.75 -13.33
CA SER A 19 -15.86 0.02 -12.12
C SER A 19 -16.12 1.49 -12.42
N VAL A 20 -17.05 2.12 -11.71
CA VAL A 20 -17.35 3.56 -11.85
C VAL A 20 -16.18 4.40 -11.30
N PRO A 21 -15.65 5.38 -12.07
CA PRO A 21 -14.65 6.33 -11.57
C PRO A 21 -15.17 7.13 -10.38
N LEU A 22 -14.30 7.41 -9.39
CA LEU A 22 -14.70 8.08 -8.14
C LEU A 22 -15.43 9.42 -8.36
N LYS A 23 -14.98 10.24 -9.31
CA LYS A 23 -15.65 11.51 -9.65
C LYS A 23 -17.08 11.29 -10.15
N GLN A 24 -17.30 10.24 -10.93
CA GLN A 24 -18.63 9.91 -11.44
C GLN A 24 -19.51 9.36 -10.31
N ALA A 25 -18.99 8.50 -9.45
CA ALA A 25 -19.70 8.01 -8.26
C ALA A 25 -20.18 9.18 -7.37
N GLN A 26 -19.29 10.14 -7.09
CA GLN A 26 -19.64 11.34 -6.31
C GLN A 26 -20.73 12.19 -6.97
N GLN A 27 -20.71 12.31 -8.31
CA GLN A 27 -21.73 13.06 -9.04
C GLN A 27 -23.10 12.39 -8.96
N ARG A 28 -23.17 11.06 -9.12
CA ARG A 28 -24.43 10.29 -9.03
C ARG A 28 -25.06 10.43 -7.64
N ILE A 29 -24.25 10.29 -6.59
CA ILE A 29 -24.70 10.49 -5.21
C ILE A 29 -25.28 11.91 -5.04
N ARG A 30 -24.56 12.95 -5.46
CA ARG A 30 -25.03 14.34 -5.37
C ARG A 30 -26.31 14.62 -6.15
N ARG A 31 -26.59 13.85 -7.19
CA ARG A 31 -27.83 13.95 -7.99
C ARG A 31 -29.02 13.22 -7.35
N GLY A 32 -28.82 12.53 -6.23
CA GLY A 32 -29.88 11.75 -5.58
C GLY A 32 -30.21 10.46 -6.31
N GLU A 33 -29.30 9.98 -7.17
CA GLU A 33 -29.48 8.74 -7.94
C GLU A 33 -29.20 7.49 -7.09
N VAL A 34 -28.73 7.67 -5.84
CA VAL A 34 -28.24 6.59 -4.98
C VAL A 34 -29.06 6.52 -3.69
N SER A 35 -29.43 5.30 -3.30
CA SER A 35 -30.16 5.01 -2.08
C SER A 35 -29.44 3.97 -1.22
N VAL A 36 -29.59 4.12 0.09
CA VAL A 36 -29.15 3.16 1.11
C VAL A 36 -30.39 2.74 1.90
N ASP A 37 -30.72 1.45 1.92
CA ASP A 37 -31.93 0.89 2.52
C ASP A 37 -33.21 1.63 2.08
N GLY A 38 -33.27 1.94 0.78
CA GLY A 38 -34.40 2.64 0.15
C GLY A 38 -34.45 4.15 0.40
N THR A 39 -33.55 4.69 1.22
CA THR A 39 -33.46 6.13 1.50
C THR A 39 -32.44 6.79 0.57
N VAL A 40 -32.84 7.83 -0.15
CA VAL A 40 -31.93 8.60 -1.03
C VAL A 40 -30.85 9.29 -0.20
N VAL A 41 -29.58 9.07 -0.56
CA VAL A 41 -28.42 9.69 0.08
C VAL A 41 -27.71 10.59 -0.91
N THR A 42 -27.48 11.84 -0.52
CA THR A 42 -26.81 12.86 -1.37
C THR A 42 -25.41 13.25 -0.90
N GLU A 43 -24.95 12.70 0.22
CA GLU A 43 -23.62 12.93 0.79
C GLU A 43 -22.64 11.83 0.36
N PRO A 44 -21.65 12.12 -0.52
CA PRO A 44 -20.71 11.11 -0.98
C PRO A 44 -19.89 10.44 0.12
N ARG A 45 -19.64 11.14 1.23
CA ARG A 45 -18.85 10.63 2.36
C ARG A 45 -19.68 9.83 3.36
N HIS A 46 -20.98 9.64 3.12
CA HIS A 46 -21.84 8.82 3.96
C HIS A 46 -21.23 7.43 4.17
N GLN A 47 -21.28 6.92 5.39
CA GLN A 47 -20.65 5.64 5.74
C GLN A 47 -21.69 4.54 5.68
N VAL A 48 -21.33 3.44 5.02
CA VAL A 48 -22.18 2.25 4.85
C VAL A 48 -21.42 0.98 5.23
N VAL A 49 -22.14 -0.10 5.49
CA VAL A 49 -21.65 -1.44 5.82
C VAL A 49 -22.06 -2.37 4.67
N PRO A 50 -21.18 -2.58 3.69
CA PRO A 50 -21.47 -3.47 2.56
C PRO A 50 -21.83 -4.86 3.05
N GLY A 51 -22.88 -5.44 2.45
CA GLY A 51 -23.41 -6.76 2.84
C GLY A 51 -24.37 -6.75 4.03
N VAL A 52 -24.50 -5.61 4.72
CA VAL A 52 -25.54 -5.38 5.74
C VAL A 52 -26.56 -4.38 5.21
N GLU A 53 -26.10 -3.21 4.77
CA GLU A 53 -26.94 -2.17 4.16
C GLU A 53 -27.07 -2.40 2.65
N SER A 54 -28.29 -2.27 2.14
CA SER A 54 -28.61 -2.41 0.73
C SER A 54 -28.35 -1.09 -0.01
N ILE A 55 -27.47 -1.11 -1.00
CA ILE A 55 -27.14 0.07 -1.79
C ILE A 55 -27.75 -0.11 -3.18
N ALA A 56 -28.43 0.91 -3.70
CA ALA A 56 -28.94 0.90 -5.07
C ALA A 56 -28.66 2.23 -5.77
N CYS A 57 -28.33 2.18 -7.05
CA CYS A 57 -28.13 3.34 -7.91
C CYS A 57 -29.06 3.23 -9.11
N ASP A 58 -29.86 4.27 -9.38
CA ASP A 58 -30.93 4.28 -10.38
C ASP A 58 -31.87 3.04 -10.25
N GLY A 59 -32.18 2.65 -9.00
CA GLY A 59 -33.00 1.48 -8.70
C GLY A 59 -32.31 0.12 -8.94
N SER A 60 -31.08 0.09 -9.44
CA SER A 60 -30.30 -1.13 -9.63
C SER A 60 -29.42 -1.41 -8.41
N PRO A 61 -29.42 -2.63 -7.86
CA PRO A 61 -28.61 -2.96 -6.69
C PRO A 61 -27.12 -2.83 -7.00
N VAL A 62 -26.38 -2.21 -6.08
CA VAL A 62 -24.92 -2.18 -6.07
C VAL A 62 -24.46 -3.41 -5.29
N PRO A 63 -23.74 -4.36 -5.93
CA PRO A 63 -23.24 -5.53 -5.21
C PRO A 63 -22.25 -5.10 -4.13
N ALA A 64 -22.28 -5.79 -3.00
CA ALA A 64 -21.23 -5.66 -1.99
C ALA A 64 -19.91 -6.08 -2.63
N GLY A 65 -19.04 -5.11 -2.93
CA GLY A 65 -17.78 -5.38 -3.59
C GLY A 65 -16.93 -6.33 -2.75
N GLU A 66 -16.39 -7.38 -3.37
CA GLU A 66 -15.38 -8.21 -2.73
C GLU A 66 -14.12 -7.37 -2.52
N HIS A 67 -13.85 -6.98 -1.26
CA HIS A 67 -12.61 -6.34 -0.88
C HIS A 67 -11.46 -7.32 -1.12
N SER A 68 -10.67 -7.04 -2.15
CA SER A 68 -9.54 -7.87 -2.51
C SER A 68 -8.27 -7.23 -1.97
N PHE A 69 -7.51 -8.01 -1.24
CA PHE A 69 -6.15 -7.69 -0.83
C PHE A 69 -5.23 -8.79 -1.33
N CYS A 70 -4.03 -8.41 -1.76
CA CYS A 70 -2.99 -9.38 -2.04
C CYS A 70 -1.64 -8.88 -1.55
N LEU A 71 -0.80 -9.83 -1.22
CA LEU A 71 0.55 -9.62 -0.73
C LEU A 71 1.50 -10.12 -1.82
N MET A 72 2.45 -9.29 -2.20
CA MET A 72 3.46 -9.63 -3.19
C MET A 72 4.84 -9.45 -2.58
N HIS A 73 5.70 -10.44 -2.74
CA HIS A 73 7.13 -10.22 -2.65
C HIS A 73 7.60 -9.61 -3.99
N LYS A 74 7.78 -8.29 -4.01
CA LYS A 74 8.21 -7.55 -5.19
C LYS A 74 9.64 -7.97 -5.59
N PRO A 75 9.88 -8.41 -6.83
CA PRO A 75 11.22 -8.62 -7.36
C PRO A 75 11.90 -7.29 -7.75
N PRO A 76 13.24 -7.26 -7.91
CA PRO A 76 13.95 -6.07 -8.38
C PRO A 76 13.62 -5.80 -9.85
N GLY A 77 13.81 -4.57 -10.32
CA GLY A 77 13.57 -4.16 -11.70
C GLY A 77 12.14 -3.74 -12.05
N TYR A 78 11.19 -3.82 -11.09
CA TYR A 78 9.79 -3.45 -11.29
C TYR A 78 9.42 -2.16 -10.55
N ILE A 79 8.56 -1.33 -11.15
CA ILE A 79 8.04 -0.11 -10.52
C ILE A 79 6.63 -0.30 -9.93
N CYS A 80 6.30 0.46 -8.88
CA CYS A 80 5.04 0.34 -8.14
C CYS A 80 3.85 1.14 -8.75
N GLN A 81 3.94 1.52 -10.01
CA GLN A 81 2.92 2.29 -10.73
C GLN A 81 2.66 1.68 -12.11
N ARG A 82 1.44 1.83 -12.63
CA ARG A 82 1.10 1.40 -13.99
C ARG A 82 1.85 2.27 -14.99
N HIS A 83 2.62 1.67 -15.88
CA HIS A 83 3.41 2.39 -16.88
C HIS A 83 3.48 1.58 -18.17
N PRO A 84 3.37 2.21 -19.35
CA PRO A 84 3.32 1.47 -20.62
C PRO A 84 4.66 0.86 -21.03
N ARG A 85 5.79 1.37 -20.52
CA ARG A 85 7.14 0.97 -20.98
C ARG A 85 7.99 0.29 -19.93
N ASP A 86 7.73 0.54 -18.65
CA ASP A 86 8.55 0.01 -17.56
C ASP A 86 7.85 -1.19 -16.93
N PRO A 87 8.57 -2.29 -16.64
CA PRO A 87 8.00 -3.44 -15.95
C PRO A 87 7.31 -3.01 -14.65
N SER A 88 6.03 -3.33 -14.53
CA SER A 88 5.20 -2.88 -13.42
C SER A 88 4.84 -4.03 -12.50
N VAL A 89 4.78 -3.76 -11.19
CA VAL A 89 4.28 -4.76 -10.23
C VAL A 89 2.86 -5.23 -10.54
N TYR A 90 2.06 -4.43 -11.26
CA TYR A 90 0.72 -4.81 -11.69
C TYR A 90 0.74 -5.92 -12.76
N ASP A 91 1.84 -6.04 -13.52
CA ASP A 91 2.02 -7.11 -14.51
C ASP A 91 2.26 -8.47 -13.82
N LEU A 92 2.81 -8.44 -12.60
CA LEU A 92 3.06 -9.62 -11.77
C LEU A 92 1.83 -10.11 -11.01
N VAL A 93 0.75 -9.31 -10.95
CA VAL A 93 -0.49 -9.74 -10.30
C VAL A 93 -1.17 -10.80 -11.18
N PRO A 94 -1.54 -11.98 -10.64
CA PRO A 94 -2.27 -13.00 -11.38
C PRO A 94 -3.58 -12.45 -11.97
N GLU A 95 -3.95 -12.89 -13.17
CA GLU A 95 -5.09 -12.35 -13.92
C GLU A 95 -6.40 -12.35 -13.12
N HIS A 96 -6.68 -13.44 -12.39
CA HIS A 96 -7.88 -13.56 -11.55
C HIS A 96 -7.93 -12.59 -10.36
N LEU A 97 -6.80 -11.97 -9.99
CA LEU A 97 -6.73 -10.94 -8.94
C LEU A 97 -6.60 -9.52 -9.51
N ARG A 98 -6.42 -9.37 -10.84
CA ARG A 98 -6.29 -8.05 -11.46
C ARG A 98 -7.63 -7.34 -11.40
N ARG A 99 -7.65 -6.16 -10.80
CA ARG A 99 -8.82 -5.28 -10.77
C ARG A 99 -8.41 -3.86 -11.19
N PRO A 100 -9.30 -3.09 -11.82
CA PRO A 100 -9.02 -1.68 -12.18
C PRO A 100 -8.72 -0.81 -10.97
N ASP A 101 -9.35 -1.11 -9.83
CA ASP A 101 -9.25 -0.40 -8.56
C ASP A 101 -8.20 -0.98 -7.59
N LEU A 102 -7.53 -2.09 -7.96
CA LEU A 102 -6.42 -2.62 -7.20
C LEU A 102 -5.23 -1.65 -7.26
N ALA A 103 -4.75 -1.23 -6.09
CA ALA A 103 -3.61 -0.33 -5.97
C ALA A 103 -2.61 -0.82 -4.92
N ALA A 104 -1.32 -0.56 -5.20
CA ALA A 104 -0.24 -0.82 -4.26
C ALA A 104 -0.34 0.09 -3.02
N CYS A 105 -0.32 -0.52 -1.84
CA CYS A 105 -0.28 0.15 -0.55
C CYS A 105 1.17 0.56 -0.25
N GLY A 106 1.51 1.77 -0.69
CA GLY A 106 2.87 2.29 -0.61
C GLY A 106 3.74 1.86 -1.77
N ARG A 107 4.94 2.42 -1.82
CA ARG A 107 5.87 2.24 -2.94
C ARG A 107 7.16 1.66 -2.43
N LEU A 108 7.72 0.78 -3.25
CA LEU A 108 9.11 0.36 -3.19
C LEU A 108 9.81 0.88 -4.44
N ASP A 109 11.07 1.25 -4.30
CA ASP A 109 11.89 1.70 -5.42
C ASP A 109 12.12 0.55 -6.40
N ARG A 110 12.57 0.87 -7.61
CA ARG A 110 12.67 -0.10 -8.73
C ARG A 110 13.45 -1.35 -8.32
N ASP A 111 14.58 -1.17 -7.65
CA ASP A 111 15.49 -2.26 -7.28
C ASP A 111 15.31 -2.73 -5.83
N THR A 112 14.46 -2.05 -5.05
CA THR A 112 14.06 -2.54 -3.71
C THR A 112 13.12 -3.73 -3.85
N THR A 113 13.40 -4.77 -3.08
CA THR A 113 12.66 -6.04 -3.08
C THR A 113 11.80 -6.18 -1.83
N GLY A 114 11.02 -7.26 -1.76
CA GLY A 114 10.29 -7.63 -0.54
C GLY A 114 8.82 -7.24 -0.56
N MET A 115 8.25 -7.19 0.64
CA MET A 115 6.82 -7.15 0.88
C MET A 115 6.16 -5.91 0.27
N LEU A 116 5.13 -6.10 -0.55
CA LEU A 116 4.26 -5.06 -1.12
C LEU A 116 2.81 -5.52 -1.01
N LEU A 117 1.99 -4.72 -0.34
CA LEU A 117 0.56 -4.97 -0.21
C LEU A 117 -0.20 -4.29 -1.36
N PHE A 118 -1.27 -4.91 -1.81
CA PHE A 118 -2.27 -4.31 -2.68
C PHE A 118 -3.63 -4.40 -2.04
N ALA A 119 -4.47 -3.39 -2.26
CA ALA A 119 -5.85 -3.39 -1.82
C ALA A 119 -6.73 -2.65 -2.82
N THR A 120 -7.99 -3.07 -2.95
CA THR A 120 -9.02 -2.33 -3.69
C THR A 120 -9.68 -1.23 -2.83
N ASP A 121 -9.60 -1.37 -1.50
CA ASP A 121 -10.17 -0.42 -0.55
C ASP A 121 -9.20 0.73 -0.21
N GLY A 122 -9.61 1.96 -0.50
CA GLY A 122 -8.81 3.16 -0.23
C GLY A 122 -8.65 3.48 1.26
N GLY A 123 -9.59 3.06 2.12
CA GLY A 123 -9.48 3.17 3.57
C GLY A 123 -8.40 2.25 4.13
N VAL A 124 -8.35 1.00 3.66
CA VAL A 124 -7.27 0.05 3.99
C VAL A 124 -5.91 0.58 3.51
N GLN A 125 -5.84 1.09 2.28
CA GLN A 125 -4.62 1.74 1.76
C GLN A 125 -4.17 2.88 2.68
N SER A 126 -5.09 3.78 3.06
CA SER A 126 -4.78 4.92 3.94
C SER A 126 -4.32 4.47 5.32
N LEU A 127 -4.92 3.42 5.88
CA LEU A 127 -4.55 2.88 7.18
C LEU A 127 -3.14 2.28 7.14
N LEU A 128 -2.83 1.51 6.10
CA LEU A 128 -1.52 0.91 5.89
C LEU A 128 -0.44 1.98 5.66
N LEU A 129 -0.77 3.07 4.98
CA LEU A 129 0.14 4.18 4.69
C LEU A 129 0.25 5.24 5.78
N HIS A 130 -0.50 5.09 6.87
CA HIS A 130 -0.46 6.05 7.97
C HIS A 130 0.97 6.18 8.53
N PRO A 131 1.45 7.37 8.93
CA PRO A 131 2.83 7.55 9.44
C PRO A 131 3.20 6.70 10.66
N THR A 132 2.21 6.18 11.39
CA THR A 132 2.45 5.24 12.49
C THR A 132 2.82 3.83 12.01
N SER A 133 2.54 3.51 10.74
CA SER A 133 2.87 2.23 10.12
C SER A 133 4.36 2.17 9.86
N ARG A 134 5.05 1.41 10.72
CA ARG A 134 6.51 1.23 10.64
C ARG A 134 6.85 0.30 9.49
N ALA A 135 7.87 0.65 8.70
CA ALA A 135 8.47 -0.26 7.73
C ALA A 135 9.81 -0.78 8.27
N VAL A 136 10.05 -2.07 8.10
CA VAL A 136 11.33 -2.71 8.43
C VAL A 136 11.93 -3.25 7.15
N LEU A 137 13.13 -2.76 6.84
CA LEU A 137 13.94 -3.19 5.71
C LEU A 137 15.16 -3.96 6.23
N GLN A 138 15.59 -4.95 5.47
CA GLN A 138 16.90 -5.58 5.62
C GLN A 138 17.79 -5.16 4.46
N GLU A 139 19.07 -5.01 4.75
CA GLU A 139 20.11 -4.64 3.81
C GLU A 139 21.34 -5.49 4.07
N ASP A 140 21.96 -5.99 2.99
CA ASP A 140 23.28 -6.60 3.06
C ASP A 140 24.34 -5.51 3.24
N CYS A 141 25.10 -5.61 4.31
CA CYS A 141 26.07 -4.62 4.70
C CYS A 141 27.41 -5.28 4.96
N SER A 142 28.41 -5.01 4.12
CA SER A 142 29.76 -5.54 4.33
C SER A 142 30.42 -5.00 5.61
N ALA A 143 30.14 -3.75 5.99
CA ALA A 143 30.53 -3.19 7.28
C ALA A 143 29.66 -1.99 7.65
N LEU A 144 29.28 -1.90 8.93
CA LEU A 144 28.61 -0.71 9.47
C LEU A 144 29.65 0.26 10.02
N ARG A 145 29.63 1.51 9.56
CA ARG A 145 30.57 2.52 10.06
C ARG A 145 30.27 2.90 11.53
N PRO A 146 31.30 3.16 12.35
CA PRO A 146 31.11 3.69 13.69
C PRO A 146 30.22 4.93 13.69
N GLY A 147 29.30 5.02 14.65
CA GLY A 147 28.37 6.15 14.77
C GLY A 147 27.17 6.12 13.82
N ALA A 148 27.07 5.15 12.90
CA ALA A 148 25.93 5.06 11.99
C ALA A 148 24.59 4.89 12.72
N GLN A 149 24.55 4.03 13.74
CA GLN A 149 23.33 3.81 14.53
C GLN A 149 22.89 5.08 15.27
N ALA A 150 23.82 5.77 15.94
CA ALA A 150 23.53 7.03 16.62
C ALA A 150 23.04 8.12 15.65
N ALA A 151 23.57 8.17 14.43
CA ALA A 151 23.09 9.10 13.40
C ALA A 151 21.64 8.80 12.98
N PHE A 152 21.27 7.52 12.84
CA PHE A 152 19.88 7.14 12.55
C PHE A 152 18.95 7.53 13.71
N GLU A 153 19.35 7.24 14.95
CA GLU A 153 18.56 7.53 16.16
C GLU A 153 18.36 9.03 16.41
N ALA A 154 19.30 9.87 15.98
CA ALA A 154 19.17 11.32 16.04
C ALA A 154 18.25 11.91 14.94
N GLY A 155 17.95 11.14 13.90
CA GLY A 155 17.40 11.66 12.65
C GLY A 155 18.48 12.36 11.82
N MET A 156 18.27 12.45 10.50
CA MET A 156 19.28 12.93 9.57
C MET A 156 18.71 13.91 8.56
N GLN A 157 19.49 14.94 8.24
CA GLN A 157 19.24 15.76 7.07
C GLN A 157 19.80 15.07 5.83
N LEU A 158 18.97 14.92 4.80
CA LEU A 158 19.39 14.39 3.52
C LEU A 158 20.05 15.49 2.66
N ALA A 159 20.77 15.10 1.61
CA ALA A 159 21.54 16.02 0.77
C ALA A 159 20.71 17.14 0.08
N ASP A 160 19.40 16.96 -0.06
CA ASP A 160 18.45 17.96 -0.60
C ASP A 160 17.89 18.91 0.48
N GLY A 161 18.39 18.82 1.72
CA GLY A 161 17.95 19.63 2.85
C GLY A 161 16.77 19.06 3.63
N LEU A 162 16.17 17.94 3.19
CA LEU A 162 15.05 17.32 3.89
C LEU A 162 15.50 16.74 5.24
N GLN A 163 14.95 17.26 6.34
CA GLN A 163 15.15 16.72 7.67
C GLN A 163 14.21 15.54 7.90
N CYS A 164 14.77 14.35 8.11
CA CYS A 164 14.02 13.15 8.44
C CYS A 164 13.98 12.92 9.96
N ALA A 165 12.92 12.28 10.43
CA ALA A 165 12.77 11.88 11.82
C ALA A 165 13.76 10.78 12.21
N PRO A 166 13.94 10.53 13.53
CA PRO A 166 14.65 9.37 14.05
C PRO A 166 14.22 8.04 13.39
N ALA A 167 15.22 7.23 13.08
CA ALA A 167 15.08 5.90 12.49
C ALA A 167 15.88 4.87 13.31
N GLY A 168 15.59 3.59 13.11
CA GLY A 168 16.34 2.50 13.73
C GLY A 168 17.35 1.88 12.77
N LEU A 169 18.52 1.54 13.29
CA LEU A 169 19.54 0.76 12.60
C LEU A 169 20.13 -0.26 13.57
N GLU A 170 20.18 -1.52 13.16
CA GLU A 170 20.62 -2.62 14.02
C GLU A 170 21.40 -3.63 13.19
N ALA A 171 22.57 -4.07 13.65
CA ALA A 171 23.26 -5.22 13.06
C ALA A 171 22.55 -6.51 13.48
N VAL A 172 22.13 -7.33 12.52
CA VAL A 172 21.34 -8.55 12.78
C VAL A 172 22.04 -9.83 12.29
N GLY A 173 23.21 -9.69 11.70
CA GLY A 173 24.09 -10.76 11.26
C GLY A 173 25.48 -10.22 10.96
N ALA A 174 26.39 -11.09 10.53
CA ALA A 174 27.78 -10.71 10.24
C ALA A 174 27.90 -9.67 9.12
N SER A 175 26.97 -9.69 8.16
CA SER A 175 26.96 -8.76 7.03
C SER A 175 25.56 -8.29 6.66
N THR A 176 24.68 -8.16 7.66
CA THR A 176 23.28 -7.76 7.43
C THR A 176 22.85 -6.78 8.50
N VAL A 177 22.21 -5.69 8.07
CA VAL A 177 21.62 -4.69 8.94
C VAL A 177 20.11 -4.65 8.74
N ARG A 178 19.42 -4.27 9.80
CA ARG A 178 17.99 -4.01 9.82
C ARG A 178 17.78 -2.52 9.98
N VAL A 179 17.04 -1.94 9.05
CA VAL A 179 16.63 -0.53 9.04
C VAL A 179 15.15 -0.46 9.40
N ARG A 180 14.80 0.42 10.35
CA ARG A 180 13.41 0.72 10.72
C ARG A 180 13.12 2.18 10.42
N VAL A 181 12.15 2.44 9.55
CA VAL A 181 11.69 3.79 9.22
C VAL A 181 10.20 3.94 9.52
N HIS A 182 9.79 5.16 9.85
CA HIS A 182 8.40 5.55 10.10
C HIS A 182 7.88 6.51 9.03
N GLU A 183 8.78 7.01 8.20
CA GLU A 183 8.52 7.90 7.09
C GLU A 183 8.76 7.17 5.77
N GLY A 184 8.16 7.69 4.70
CA GLY A 184 8.26 7.13 3.35
C GLY A 184 8.86 8.13 2.36
N HIS A 185 9.88 8.89 2.77
CA HIS A 185 10.52 9.85 1.87
C HIS A 185 11.27 9.14 0.74
N PHE A 186 11.45 9.85 -0.38
CA PHE A 186 12.07 9.32 -1.58
C PHE A 186 13.47 8.74 -1.28
N HIS A 187 13.61 7.43 -1.49
CA HIS A 187 14.83 6.65 -1.25
C HIS A 187 15.42 6.84 0.17
N GLN A 188 14.58 7.12 1.18
CA GLN A 188 15.05 7.52 2.52
C GLN A 188 16.05 6.53 3.13
N ALA A 189 15.73 5.23 3.16
CA ALA A 189 16.58 4.21 3.76
C ALA A 189 17.93 4.09 3.03
N GLU A 190 17.93 4.09 1.70
CA GLU A 190 19.14 4.07 0.88
C GLU A 190 20.00 5.31 1.14
N ARG A 191 19.37 6.49 1.20
CA ARG A 191 20.06 7.76 1.47
C ARG A 191 20.64 7.82 2.88
N PHE A 192 19.96 7.23 3.87
CA PHE A 192 20.48 7.09 5.22
C PHE A 192 21.70 6.17 5.26
N LEU A 193 21.64 5.02 4.57
CA LEU A 193 22.72 4.04 4.49
C LEU A 193 23.92 4.54 3.67
N SER A 194 23.70 5.44 2.72
CA SER A 194 24.75 6.00 1.88
C SER A 194 25.90 6.58 2.71
N GLY A 195 27.12 6.10 2.46
CA GLY A 195 28.32 6.47 3.19
C GLY A 195 28.44 5.88 4.60
N ARG A 196 27.48 5.06 5.06
CA ARG A 196 27.46 4.38 6.37
C ARG A 196 27.45 2.86 6.27
N CYS A 197 27.02 2.33 5.13
CA CYS A 197 27.01 0.93 4.78
C CYS A 197 27.44 0.75 3.31
N THR A 198 28.02 -0.40 2.98
CA THR A 198 28.44 -0.78 1.62
C THR A 198 27.67 -2.02 1.18
N GLY A 199 26.73 -1.80 0.26
CA GLY A 199 25.70 -2.73 -0.23
C GLY A 199 24.38 -1.96 -0.40
N THR A 200 23.64 -2.21 -1.50
CA THR A 200 22.36 -1.51 -1.79
C THR A 200 21.29 -2.47 -2.31
N ARG A 201 21.11 -3.62 -1.66
CA ARG A 201 19.97 -4.50 -1.89
C ARG A 201 19.01 -4.46 -0.71
N LEU A 202 18.09 -3.49 -0.77
CA LEU A 202 17.05 -3.35 0.23
C LEU A 202 15.95 -4.40 0.00
N GLU A 203 15.56 -5.08 1.07
CA GLU A 203 14.40 -5.95 1.13
C GLU A 203 13.45 -5.50 2.25
N ARG A 204 12.24 -5.07 1.91
CA ARG A 204 11.22 -4.78 2.92
C ARG A 204 10.64 -6.08 3.46
N ARG A 205 10.76 -6.34 4.76
CA ARG A 205 10.25 -7.56 5.40
C ARG A 205 8.93 -7.36 6.12
N LEU A 206 8.65 -6.14 6.56
CA LEU A 206 7.50 -5.82 7.42
C LEU A 206 6.96 -4.42 7.14
N MET A 207 5.65 -4.27 7.29
CA MET A 207 4.91 -3.01 7.20
C MET A 207 3.72 -3.07 8.17
N GLY A 208 3.69 -2.19 9.18
CA GLY A 208 2.70 -2.28 10.24
C GLY A 208 2.86 -3.56 11.06
N THR A 209 1.81 -4.39 11.16
CA THR A 209 1.85 -5.73 11.80
C THR A 209 1.96 -6.87 10.79
N TRP A 210 2.13 -6.55 9.51
CA TRP A 210 2.21 -7.51 8.43
C TRP A 210 3.65 -7.83 8.13
N ALA A 211 4.00 -9.12 8.10
CA ALA A 211 5.26 -9.59 7.58
C ALA A 211 5.03 -10.74 6.61
N THR A 212 6.06 -11.07 5.85
CA THR A 212 6.00 -12.20 4.92
C THR A 212 7.29 -12.99 4.97
N ASP A 213 7.14 -14.31 5.08
CA ASP A 213 8.19 -15.28 4.72
C ASP A 213 7.98 -15.82 3.29
N VAL A 214 6.99 -15.29 2.57
CA VAL A 214 6.56 -15.81 1.27
C VAL A 214 7.42 -15.20 0.17
N THR A 215 7.96 -16.06 -0.68
CA THR A 215 8.48 -15.70 -2.00
C THR A 215 7.33 -15.81 -3.02
N GLY A 216 6.94 -14.69 -3.66
CA GLY A 216 5.87 -14.67 -4.67
C GLY A 216 4.64 -13.85 -4.27
N VAL A 217 3.50 -14.08 -4.94
CA VAL A 217 2.21 -13.42 -4.68
C VAL A 217 1.30 -14.36 -3.90
N SER A 218 0.73 -13.88 -2.81
CA SER A 218 -0.24 -14.59 -1.96
C SER A 218 -1.52 -13.76 -1.82
N SER A 219 -2.67 -14.40 -1.96
CA SER A 219 -3.98 -13.84 -1.58
C SER A 219 -4.22 -13.90 -0.06
N GLN A 220 -3.33 -14.55 0.70
CA GLN A 220 -3.38 -14.63 2.15
C GLN A 220 -2.10 -14.04 2.74
N PRO A 221 -2.11 -12.79 3.22
CA PRO A 221 -1.08 -12.31 4.12
C PRO A 221 -1.13 -13.10 5.44
N LYS A 222 0.06 -13.41 5.98
CA LYS A 222 0.18 -13.86 7.36
C LYS A 222 0.12 -12.62 8.26
N ASN A 223 -0.91 -12.55 9.12
CA ASN A 223 -0.94 -11.55 10.18
C ASN A 223 0.08 -11.98 11.26
N VAL A 224 1.05 -11.12 11.58
CA VAL A 224 2.07 -11.41 12.62
C VAL A 224 1.59 -10.99 14.01
N ALA A 225 0.41 -10.37 14.11
CA ALA A 225 -0.26 -10.14 15.40
C ALA A 225 -0.90 -11.45 15.90
N ALA A 226 -0.05 -12.42 16.22
CA ALA A 226 -0.35 -13.59 17.04
C ALA A 226 0.95 -14.05 17.73
N ARG A 227 1.64 -13.12 18.40
CA ARG A 227 2.54 -13.38 19.54
C ARG A 227 2.48 -12.22 20.51
#